data_AF-A0AAU2L215-F1
#
_entry.id   AF-A0AAU2L215-F1
#
_cell.length_a   1.000
_cell.length_b   1.000
_cell.length_c   1.000
_cell.angle_alpha   90.00
_cell.angle_beta   90.00
_cell.angle_gamma   90.00
#
_symmetry.space_group_name_H-M   'P 1'
#
loop_
_entity.id
_entity.type
_entity.pdbx_description
1 polymer ?
#
loop_
_entity_poly.entity_id
_entity_poly.type
_entity_poly.pdbx_seq_one_letter_code
_entity_poly.pdbx_strand_id
1 'polypeptide(L)'
;MDQDGWFEYSPGVSVSAEDALITFRSPELRMRVRVPDPELRSRLLEMTEKPVSASEIPQDVALSLSGHGLVTRGAHAAHLQALRMHAESSVPINRGLAYTPEQLTQYQVRGRAKRFLAGGVSDGLDLPLPLRRTPSFDPFDGPRAKAVAPGRLWSVMQTLHDPDSRLYPSAGALYPVHLVAEQSGTAGTGGELIALDPSSARLVSRQAASRTDELGLDPTLASVATRFWLVADLADATAKYGPRGYRYALIEAGHAAQALIQVLGAAGIDCRPFGGFDDRAVARHLGLGEGTVPLYAVGAVPADSGSSATDWVKAEELKCVLVNGQSLYYANAYGPKADGGRECGFGVDTSADGARLRAKGELAERLALMSSRRRLGNSNGMAAHTRYTAAADAAMYELYERHCFLRTWLAQETPPALHPPNSPLTEAVLSLCRSGGVQLRLLDIADPVHAVPAVMAVVHAEGHGGIITSSGAGADEPEAAARALREIAKALVHRLVLRKTSVFTEANPVTGTLSQPWEHEAWFAHRRVPVDLTRFLLNAGSSRPLRSGSTGVEALRSAITVEDLSAEGPDERRWKIVRATSERLLVVDFGTASPAFRSRAAEVLGPELDVDARWPHPLG
;
A
#
# COMPACT_ATOMS: atom_id res chain seq x y z
N MET A 1 -28.11 17.78 -17.24
CA MET A 1 -27.51 16.83 -16.27
C MET A 1 -26.41 16.11 -17.01
N ASP A 2 -25.17 16.16 -16.53
CA ASP A 2 -24.05 15.43 -17.14
C ASP A 2 -24.40 13.94 -17.29
N GLN A 3 -23.93 13.30 -18.36
CA GLN A 3 -24.12 11.87 -18.59
C GLN A 3 -23.24 10.99 -17.68
N ASP A 4 -22.32 11.62 -16.93
CA ASP A 4 -21.41 10.93 -16.03
C ASP A 4 -22.08 10.61 -14.69
N GLY A 5 -22.20 9.32 -14.35
CA GLY A 5 -22.71 8.87 -13.05
C GLY A 5 -23.38 7.50 -13.08
N TRP A 6 -23.96 7.13 -11.94
CA TRP A 6 -24.63 5.85 -11.70
C TRP A 6 -25.97 6.07 -11.01
N PHE A 7 -26.94 5.20 -11.30
CA PHE A 7 -28.23 5.13 -10.63
C PHE A 7 -28.37 3.81 -9.87
N GLU A 8 -29.04 3.87 -8.72
CA GLU A 8 -29.52 2.73 -7.98
C GLU A 8 -30.91 3.05 -7.41
N TYR A 9 -31.75 2.04 -7.20
CA TYR A 9 -33.03 2.26 -6.53
C TYR A 9 -32.84 2.78 -5.11
N SER A 10 -33.64 3.77 -4.74
CA SER A 10 -33.61 4.32 -3.39
C SER A 10 -34.04 3.26 -2.36
N PRO A 11 -33.53 3.30 -1.12
CA PRO A 11 -33.83 2.28 -0.13
C PRO A 11 -35.32 2.07 0.12
N GLY A 12 -35.76 0.80 0.15
CA GLY A 12 -37.17 0.44 0.33
C GLY A 12 -38.02 0.50 -0.93
N VAL A 13 -37.45 0.86 -2.09
CA VAL A 13 -38.09 0.69 -3.39
C VAL A 13 -37.98 -0.77 -3.82
N SER A 14 -39.12 -1.40 -4.09
CA SER A 14 -39.22 -2.71 -4.71
C SER A 14 -39.74 -2.59 -6.13
N VAL A 15 -39.22 -3.43 -7.01
CA VAL A 15 -39.54 -3.41 -8.44
C VAL A 15 -39.96 -4.80 -8.87
N SER A 16 -41.06 -4.88 -9.60
CA SER A 16 -41.55 -6.12 -10.20
C SER A 16 -41.96 -5.87 -11.65
N ALA A 17 -41.76 -6.85 -12.52
CA ALA A 17 -42.19 -6.77 -13.92
C ALA A 17 -43.16 -7.89 -14.28
N GLU A 18 -44.19 -7.54 -15.06
CA GLU A 18 -45.13 -8.45 -15.70
C GLU A 18 -45.22 -8.01 -17.18
N ASP A 19 -44.73 -8.83 -18.11
CA ASP A 19 -44.61 -8.50 -19.53
C ASP A 19 -43.89 -7.15 -19.79
N ALA A 20 -44.59 -6.18 -20.39
CA ALA A 20 -44.09 -4.85 -20.67
C ALA A 20 -44.39 -3.85 -19.55
N LEU A 21 -44.87 -4.29 -18.38
CA LEU A 21 -45.27 -3.43 -17.28
C LEU A 21 -44.30 -3.58 -16.11
N ILE A 22 -43.68 -2.47 -15.71
CA ILE A 22 -42.85 -2.39 -14.49
C ILE A 22 -43.65 -1.70 -13.39
N THR A 23 -43.69 -2.32 -12.22
CA THR A 23 -44.30 -1.74 -11.02
C THR A 23 -43.20 -1.37 -10.02
N PHE A 24 -43.14 -0.10 -9.67
CA PHE A 24 -42.30 0.43 -8.60
C PHE A 24 -43.15 0.63 -7.35
N ARG A 25 -42.66 0.17 -6.20
CA ARG A 25 -43.32 0.38 -4.90
C ARG A 25 -42.31 0.92 -3.90
N SER A 26 -42.59 2.08 -3.34
CA SER A 26 -41.96 2.61 -2.12
C SER A 26 -43.02 2.67 -1.01
N PRO A 27 -42.64 3.01 0.25
CA PRO A 27 -43.62 3.17 1.34
C PRO A 27 -44.74 4.17 1.04
N GLU A 28 -44.48 5.18 0.21
CA GLU A 28 -45.40 6.30 -0.06
C GLU A 28 -45.93 6.32 -1.50
N LEU A 29 -45.38 5.50 -2.39
CA LEU A 29 -45.70 5.51 -3.81
C LEU A 29 -45.84 4.11 -4.39
N ARG A 30 -46.91 3.90 -5.17
CA ARG A 30 -47.03 2.76 -6.08
C ARG A 30 -47.23 3.28 -7.50
N MET A 31 -46.24 3.07 -8.35
CA MET A 31 -46.23 3.52 -9.73
C MET A 31 -46.17 2.31 -10.67
N ARG A 32 -47.05 2.28 -11.69
CA ARG A 32 -47.01 1.26 -12.75
C ARG A 32 -46.71 1.96 -14.06
N VAL A 33 -45.64 1.56 -14.73
CA VAL A 33 -45.18 2.17 -15.99
C VAL A 33 -45.09 1.08 -17.05
N ARG A 34 -45.66 1.35 -18.22
CA ARG A 34 -45.50 0.48 -19.38
C ARG A 34 -44.18 0.83 -20.07
N VAL A 35 -43.26 -0.12 -20.08
CA VAL A 35 -41.93 -0.03 -20.71
C VAL A 35 -41.88 -1.02 -21.87
N PRO A 36 -42.36 -0.63 -23.07
CA PRO A 36 -42.42 -1.51 -24.24
C PRO A 36 -41.02 -1.87 -24.77
N ASP A 37 -40.07 -0.95 -24.64
CA ASP A 37 -38.67 -1.18 -24.99
C ASP A 37 -38.05 -2.30 -24.13
N PRO A 38 -37.66 -3.43 -24.74
CA PRO A 38 -37.06 -4.54 -24.02
C PRO A 38 -35.68 -4.23 -23.43
N GLU A 39 -34.90 -3.35 -24.06
CA GLU A 39 -33.55 -3.03 -23.60
C GLU A 39 -33.62 -2.14 -22.35
N LEU A 40 -34.39 -1.06 -22.40
CA LEU A 40 -34.65 -0.22 -21.24
C LEU A 40 -35.28 -1.02 -20.10
N ARG A 41 -36.23 -1.91 -20.39
CA ARG A 41 -36.83 -2.79 -19.37
C ARG A 41 -35.77 -3.67 -18.72
N SER A 42 -34.86 -4.25 -19.49
CA SER A 42 -33.74 -5.05 -18.97
C SER A 42 -32.84 -4.22 -18.06
N ARG A 43 -32.49 -2.98 -18.44
CA ARG A 43 -31.65 -2.09 -17.62
C ARG A 43 -32.32 -1.68 -16.31
N LEU A 44 -33.62 -1.39 -16.34
CA LEU A 44 -34.37 -1.08 -15.13
C LEU A 44 -34.48 -2.28 -14.18
N LEU A 45 -34.54 -3.50 -14.71
CA LEU A 45 -34.52 -4.72 -13.90
C LEU A 45 -33.12 -5.04 -13.37
N GLU A 46 -32.08 -4.87 -14.19
CA GLU A 46 -30.67 -5.01 -13.78
C GLU A 46 -30.33 -4.10 -12.59
N MET A 47 -30.93 -2.90 -12.54
CA MET A 47 -30.75 -1.95 -11.44
C MET A 47 -31.24 -2.46 -10.06
N THR A 48 -32.04 -3.55 -10.02
CA THR A 48 -32.44 -4.20 -8.76
C THR A 48 -31.30 -5.00 -8.12
N GLU A 49 -30.33 -5.43 -8.92
CA GLU A 49 -29.21 -6.26 -8.49
C GLU A 49 -27.93 -5.42 -8.27
N LYS A 50 -27.71 -4.41 -9.12
CA LYS A 50 -26.50 -3.56 -9.07
C LYS A 50 -26.77 -2.15 -9.63
N PRO A 51 -25.98 -1.14 -9.30
CA PRO A 51 -26.09 0.17 -9.93
C PRO A 51 -25.87 0.09 -11.45
N VAL A 52 -26.59 0.93 -12.19
CA VAL A 52 -26.54 1.03 -13.65
C VAL A 52 -25.99 2.39 -14.06
N SER A 53 -25.27 2.49 -15.17
CA SER A 53 -24.71 3.76 -15.61
C SER A 53 -25.82 4.74 -15.99
N ALA A 54 -25.64 6.02 -15.65
CA ALA A 54 -26.61 7.06 -15.97
C ALA A 54 -26.80 7.27 -17.48
N SER A 55 -25.82 6.92 -18.29
CA SER A 55 -25.90 6.98 -19.76
C SER A 55 -26.74 5.84 -20.36
N GLU A 56 -26.94 4.74 -19.62
CA GLU A 56 -27.75 3.58 -20.05
C GLU A 56 -29.25 3.78 -19.80
N ILE A 57 -29.65 4.89 -19.17
CA ILE A 57 -31.05 5.23 -18.90
C ILE A 57 -31.41 6.54 -19.63
N PRO A 58 -32.47 6.56 -20.46
CA PRO A 58 -32.95 7.78 -21.11
C PRO A 58 -33.21 8.91 -20.10
N GLN A 59 -32.82 10.13 -20.46
CA GLN A 59 -32.81 11.28 -19.54
C GLN A 59 -34.19 11.62 -18.97
N ASP A 60 -35.25 11.49 -19.77
CA ASP A 60 -36.64 11.69 -19.37
C ASP A 60 -37.10 10.64 -18.35
N VAL A 61 -36.73 9.38 -18.56
CA VAL A 61 -36.98 8.28 -17.62
C VAL A 61 -36.23 8.51 -16.32
N ALA A 62 -34.95 8.86 -16.39
CA ALA A 62 -34.13 9.16 -15.21
C ALA A 62 -34.71 10.33 -14.39
N LEU A 63 -35.09 11.43 -15.06
CA LEU A 63 -35.76 12.58 -14.44
C LEU A 63 -37.06 12.18 -13.74
N SER A 64 -37.87 11.34 -14.40
CA SER A 64 -39.13 10.86 -13.82
C SER A 64 -38.89 10.00 -12.59
N LEU A 65 -37.98 9.03 -12.65
CA LEU A 65 -37.67 8.15 -11.53
C LEU A 65 -37.07 8.93 -10.34
N SER A 66 -36.13 9.85 -10.59
CA SER A 66 -35.56 10.71 -9.54
C SER A 66 -36.59 11.67 -8.96
N GLY A 67 -37.46 12.27 -9.78
CA GLY A 67 -38.51 13.18 -9.33
C GLY A 67 -39.53 12.52 -8.40
N HIS A 68 -39.72 11.20 -8.53
CA HIS A 68 -40.56 10.39 -7.64
C HIS A 68 -39.80 9.77 -6.45
N GLY A 69 -38.51 10.10 -6.28
CA GLY A 69 -37.67 9.55 -5.22
C GLY A 69 -37.45 8.04 -5.33
N LEU A 70 -37.56 7.47 -6.53
CA LEU A 70 -37.41 6.03 -6.75
C LEU A 70 -35.95 5.62 -6.96
N VAL A 71 -35.10 6.53 -7.43
CA VAL A 71 -33.68 6.27 -7.68
C VAL A 71 -32.80 7.34 -7.05
N THR A 72 -31.66 6.90 -6.55
CA THR A 72 -30.57 7.74 -6.05
C THR A 72 -29.47 7.78 -7.10
N ARG A 73 -28.90 8.97 -7.34
CA ARG A 73 -27.77 9.16 -8.24
C ARG A 73 -26.47 9.28 -7.45
N GLY A 74 -25.39 8.69 -7.96
CA GLY A 74 -24.05 8.78 -7.38
C GLY A 74 -22.96 8.89 -8.43
N ALA A 75 -21.79 9.40 -8.04
CA ALA A 75 -20.62 9.48 -8.92
C ALA A 75 -19.96 8.11 -9.18
N HIS A 76 -20.11 7.17 -8.23
CA HIS A 76 -19.48 5.84 -8.29
C HIS A 76 -20.46 4.75 -7.85
N ALA A 77 -20.53 3.63 -8.61
CA ALA A 77 -21.37 2.48 -8.29
C ALA A 77 -21.13 1.91 -6.88
N ALA A 78 -19.86 1.73 -6.49
CA ALA A 78 -19.49 1.17 -5.19
C ALA A 78 -20.01 2.02 -4.01
N HIS A 79 -20.08 3.33 -4.18
CA HIS A 79 -20.62 4.22 -3.15
C HIS A 79 -22.13 4.01 -2.97
N LEU A 80 -22.88 3.87 -4.07
CA LEU A 80 -24.31 3.59 -4.03
C LEU A 80 -24.60 2.24 -3.36
N GLN A 81 -23.87 1.19 -3.75
CA GLN A 81 -24.00 -0.13 -3.11
C GLN A 81 -23.75 -0.08 -1.60
N ALA A 82 -22.74 0.66 -1.15
CA ALA A 82 -22.47 0.83 0.27
C ALA A 82 -23.63 1.53 1.00
N LEU A 83 -24.26 2.55 0.38
CA LEU A 83 -25.44 3.21 0.92
C LEU A 83 -26.66 2.28 0.97
N ARG A 84 -26.85 1.43 -0.04
CA ARG A 84 -27.91 0.41 -0.04
C ARG A 84 -27.72 -0.59 1.10
N MET A 85 -26.53 -1.17 1.25
CA MET A 85 -26.20 -2.07 2.36
C MET A 85 -26.41 -1.41 3.72
N HIS A 86 -26.02 -0.13 3.85
CA HIS A 86 -26.25 0.65 5.05
C HIS A 86 -27.75 0.80 5.35
N ALA A 87 -28.56 1.16 4.35
CA ALA A 87 -29.98 1.38 4.53
C ALA A 87 -30.74 0.07 4.86
N GLU A 88 -30.44 -1.01 4.14
CA GLU A 88 -31.00 -2.35 4.37
C GLU A 88 -30.66 -2.88 5.76
N SER A 89 -29.46 -2.58 6.28
CA SER A 89 -29.05 -2.97 7.64
C SER A 89 -29.47 -1.98 8.74
N SER A 90 -30.08 -0.84 8.39
CA SER A 90 -30.50 0.21 9.33
C SER A 90 -32.00 0.23 9.63
N VAL A 91 -32.78 -0.72 9.08
CA VAL A 91 -34.23 -0.88 9.37
C VAL A 91 -34.48 -0.91 10.88
N PRO A 92 -35.50 -0.19 11.42
CA PRO A 92 -35.76 -0.13 12.85
C PRO A 92 -35.86 -1.52 13.49
N ILE A 93 -35.24 -1.68 14.67
CA ILE A 93 -35.25 -2.92 15.45
C ILE A 93 -36.72 -3.37 15.58
N ASN A 94 -37.03 -4.59 15.12
CA ASN A 94 -38.34 -5.25 15.22
C ASN A 94 -39.46 -4.78 14.27
N ARG A 95 -39.20 -3.96 13.25
CA ARG A 95 -40.24 -3.67 12.23
C ARG A 95 -40.47 -4.93 11.38
N GLY A 96 -41.46 -5.74 11.76
CA GLY A 96 -41.85 -6.98 11.05
C GLY A 96 -41.44 -8.29 11.71
N LEU A 97 -40.73 -8.26 12.85
CA LEU A 97 -40.37 -9.46 13.62
C LEU A 97 -41.05 -9.39 14.99
N ALA A 98 -42.22 -10.02 15.12
CA ALA A 98 -42.91 -10.19 16.38
C ALA A 98 -42.33 -11.40 17.12
N TYR A 99 -41.40 -11.17 18.05
CA TYR A 99 -40.85 -12.23 18.88
C TYR A 99 -41.71 -12.45 20.13
N THR A 100 -41.94 -13.70 20.50
CA THR A 100 -42.47 -14.01 21.84
C THR A 100 -41.35 -13.94 22.89
N PRO A 101 -41.67 -13.68 24.17
CA PRO A 101 -40.69 -13.75 25.26
C PRO A 101 -39.91 -15.08 25.29
N GLU A 102 -40.56 -16.20 24.97
CA GLU A 102 -39.95 -17.52 24.92
C GLU A 102 -38.89 -17.61 23.82
N GLN A 103 -39.14 -17.04 22.64
CA GLN A 103 -38.16 -17.00 21.54
C GLN A 103 -36.93 -16.17 21.91
N LEU A 104 -37.13 -15.02 22.56
CA LEU A 104 -36.03 -14.20 23.08
C LEU A 104 -35.20 -14.94 24.12
N THR A 105 -35.85 -15.65 25.05
CA THR A 105 -35.17 -16.51 26.02
C THR A 105 -34.42 -17.65 25.33
N GLN A 106 -35.00 -18.30 24.32
CA GLN A 106 -34.32 -19.35 23.56
C GLN A 106 -33.07 -18.85 22.84
N TYR A 107 -33.10 -17.68 22.20
CA TYR A 107 -31.91 -17.09 21.57
C TYR A 107 -30.82 -16.75 22.60
N GLN A 108 -31.21 -16.21 23.76
CA GLN A 108 -30.26 -15.94 24.85
C GLN A 108 -29.70 -17.21 25.47
N VAL A 109 -30.52 -18.27 25.61
CA VAL A 109 -30.07 -19.59 26.08
C VAL A 109 -29.13 -20.21 25.07
N ARG A 110 -29.39 -20.14 23.76
CA ARG A 110 -28.45 -20.58 22.71
C ARG A 110 -27.12 -19.83 22.78
N GLY A 111 -27.15 -18.50 22.89
CA GLY A 111 -25.96 -17.68 23.08
C GLY A 111 -25.18 -18.02 24.36
N ARG A 112 -25.89 -18.30 25.47
CA ARG A 112 -25.30 -18.76 26.74
C ARG A 112 -24.84 -20.22 26.71
N ALA A 113 -25.45 -21.08 25.89
CA ALA A 113 -25.10 -22.49 25.74
C ALA A 113 -23.81 -22.69 24.93
N LYS A 114 -23.36 -21.66 24.20
CA LYS A 114 -21.98 -21.54 23.70
C LYS A 114 -20.95 -21.34 24.86
N ARG A 115 -21.23 -21.93 26.03
CA ARG A 115 -20.36 -22.02 27.21
C ARG A 115 -19.46 -23.24 27.05
N PHE A 116 -18.18 -23.04 27.32
CA PHE A 116 -17.14 -24.04 27.23
C PHE A 116 -16.96 -24.76 28.58
N LEU A 117 -16.49 -26.01 28.55
CA LEU A 117 -16.00 -26.71 29.74
C LEU A 117 -14.48 -26.72 29.63
N ALA A 118 -13.80 -25.98 30.52
CA ALA A 118 -12.35 -25.96 30.61
C ALA A 118 -11.78 -27.36 30.88
N GLY A 119 -11.29 -28.02 29.84
CA GLY A 119 -10.54 -29.25 29.98
C GLY A 119 -9.08 -28.95 30.32
N GLY A 120 -8.70 -29.18 31.57
CA GLY A 120 -7.34 -29.51 32.03
C GLY A 120 -6.20 -28.55 31.68
N VAL A 121 -5.89 -27.66 32.63
CA VAL A 121 -4.63 -26.92 32.92
C VAL A 121 -3.57 -26.80 31.80
N SER A 122 -3.32 -25.55 31.38
CA SER A 122 -1.96 -24.99 31.30
C SER A 122 -2.02 -23.53 31.72
N ASP A 123 -1.03 -23.05 32.48
CA ASP A 123 -0.91 -21.69 33.03
C ASP A 123 -1.53 -20.64 32.10
N GLY A 124 -2.62 -20.02 32.56
CA GLY A 124 -3.27 -18.93 31.82
C GLY A 124 -2.24 -17.85 31.53
N LEU A 125 -2.30 -17.26 30.34
CA LEU A 125 -1.50 -16.08 30.04
C LEU A 125 -1.86 -15.00 31.07
N ASP A 126 -0.92 -14.68 31.95
CA ASP A 126 -1.03 -13.51 32.81
C ASP A 126 -0.99 -12.31 31.86
N LEU A 127 -2.11 -11.59 31.71
CA LEU A 127 -2.26 -10.51 30.74
C LEU A 127 -1.93 -9.16 31.41
N PRO A 128 -0.67 -8.67 31.41
CA PRO A 128 -0.43 -7.27 31.68
C PRO A 128 -0.98 -6.49 30.48
N LEU A 129 -2.06 -5.73 30.69
CA LEU A 129 -2.68 -4.88 29.67
C LEU A 129 -2.17 -3.43 29.76
N PRO A 130 -0.98 -3.08 29.26
CA PRO A 130 -0.86 -1.84 28.51
C PRO A 130 -1.40 -2.08 27.10
N LEU A 131 -2.30 -1.21 26.65
CA LEU A 131 -2.64 -1.04 25.24
C LEU A 131 -1.36 -0.73 24.45
N ARG A 132 -0.60 -1.76 24.07
CA ARG A 132 0.41 -1.60 23.04
C ARG A 132 -0.38 -1.38 21.75
N ARG A 133 -0.23 -0.20 21.13
CA ARG A 133 -0.42 -0.07 19.69
C ARG A 133 0.51 -1.12 19.09
N THR A 134 -0.02 -2.25 18.66
CA THR A 134 0.69 -3.16 17.77
C THR A 134 0.93 -2.35 16.50
N PRO A 135 2.20 -2.01 16.18
CA PRO A 135 2.50 -1.35 14.92
C PRO A 135 1.95 -2.23 13.81
N SER A 136 1.28 -1.64 12.83
CA SER A 136 0.95 -2.33 11.58
C SER A 136 2.25 -2.92 11.02
N PHE A 137 2.42 -4.23 11.19
CA PHE A 137 3.64 -4.95 10.87
C PHE A 137 3.94 -4.91 9.37
N ASP A 138 5.22 -5.03 9.01
CA ASP A 138 5.74 -5.13 7.64
C ASP A 138 5.22 -6.39 6.91
N PRO A 139 5.39 -6.55 5.59
CA PRO A 139 5.19 -7.85 4.96
C PRO A 139 6.05 -8.90 5.65
N PHE A 140 5.49 -10.08 5.95
CA PHE A 140 6.24 -11.22 6.46
C PHE A 140 7.19 -11.71 5.36
N ASP A 141 8.39 -11.12 5.28
CA ASP A 141 9.38 -11.41 4.23
C ASP A 141 10.19 -12.66 4.57
N GLY A 142 9.93 -13.74 3.81
CA GLY A 142 10.66 -15.01 3.84
C GLY A 142 9.87 -16.16 3.21
N PRO A 143 10.52 -17.25 2.74
CA PRO A 143 9.81 -18.45 2.31
C PRO A 143 9.12 -19.08 3.54
N ARG A 144 7.82 -18.79 3.67
CA ARG A 144 6.93 -19.17 4.78
C ARG A 144 7.46 -18.75 6.17
N ALA A 145 6.93 -17.66 6.70
CA ALA A 145 7.21 -17.26 8.07
C ALA A 145 6.87 -18.42 9.04
N LYS A 146 7.73 -18.62 10.05
CA LYS A 146 7.66 -19.74 11.00
C LYS A 146 6.25 -19.89 11.57
N ALA A 147 5.76 -21.13 11.68
CA ALA A 147 4.49 -21.40 12.34
C ALA A 147 4.57 -21.03 13.83
N VAL A 148 3.47 -20.53 14.38
CA VAL A 148 3.30 -20.40 15.82
C VAL A 148 3.38 -21.79 16.45
N ALA A 149 4.10 -21.95 17.55
CA ALA A 149 4.20 -23.25 18.22
C ALA A 149 2.79 -23.75 18.62
N PRO A 150 2.43 -25.03 18.38
CA PRO A 150 1.08 -25.55 18.65
C PRO A 150 0.57 -25.27 20.06
N GLY A 151 1.41 -25.38 21.08
CA GLY A 151 1.03 -25.07 22.47
C GLY A 151 0.65 -23.59 22.69
N ARG A 152 1.34 -22.64 22.03
CA ARG A 152 0.97 -21.22 22.10
C ARG A 152 -0.31 -20.95 21.33
N LEU A 153 -0.47 -21.56 20.17
CA LEU A 153 -1.71 -21.45 19.38
C LEU A 153 -2.91 -21.93 20.19
N TRP A 154 -2.77 -23.07 20.87
CA TRP A 154 -3.80 -23.64 21.72
C TRP A 154 -4.17 -22.73 22.90
N SER A 155 -3.17 -22.16 23.58
CA SER A 155 -3.37 -21.20 24.67
C SER A 155 -4.13 -19.94 24.21
N VAL A 156 -3.79 -19.40 23.04
CA VAL A 156 -4.51 -18.26 22.43
C VAL A 156 -5.98 -18.61 22.18
N MET A 157 -6.23 -19.77 21.57
CA MET A 157 -7.59 -20.23 21.27
C MET A 157 -8.42 -20.44 22.55
N GLN A 158 -7.83 -21.05 23.59
CA GLN A 158 -8.49 -21.22 24.89
C GLN A 158 -8.83 -19.89 25.56
N THR A 159 -7.91 -18.92 25.52
CA THR A 159 -8.08 -17.59 26.13
C THR A 159 -9.23 -16.82 25.47
N LEU A 160 -9.35 -16.84 24.13
CA LEU A 160 -10.41 -16.13 23.41
C LEU A 160 -11.78 -16.79 23.51
N HIS A 161 -11.81 -18.08 23.85
CA HIS A 161 -13.03 -18.87 24.01
C HIS A 161 -13.37 -19.15 25.48
N ASP A 162 -12.76 -18.43 26.43
CA ASP A 162 -13.08 -18.52 27.85
C ASP A 162 -14.57 -18.11 28.08
N PRO A 163 -15.40 -19.01 28.61
CA PRO A 163 -16.83 -18.79 28.78
C PRO A 163 -17.17 -17.85 29.94
N ASP A 164 -16.28 -17.71 30.91
CA ASP A 164 -16.43 -16.88 32.09
C ASP A 164 -15.86 -15.47 31.87
N SER A 165 -14.90 -15.34 30.96
CA SER A 165 -14.20 -14.09 30.63
C SER A 165 -14.28 -13.74 29.13
N ARG A 166 -15.49 -13.60 28.60
CA ARG A 166 -15.72 -13.15 27.20
C ARG A 166 -14.94 -11.85 26.94
N LEU A 167 -13.88 -11.92 26.13
CA LEU A 167 -12.96 -10.80 25.91
C LEU A 167 -13.48 -9.71 24.96
N TYR A 168 -14.66 -9.90 24.37
CA TYR A 168 -15.28 -8.93 23.48
C TYR A 168 -16.81 -8.93 23.61
N PRO A 169 -17.47 -7.78 23.41
CA PRO A 169 -18.91 -7.68 23.48
C PRO A 169 -19.57 -8.20 22.20
N SER A 170 -20.75 -8.82 22.37
CA SER A 170 -21.60 -9.33 21.30
C SER A 170 -23.03 -8.82 21.44
N ALA A 171 -23.66 -8.42 20.32
CA ALA A 171 -25.02 -7.92 20.32
C ALA A 171 -26.00 -8.97 20.85
N GLY A 172 -26.68 -8.66 21.96
CA GLY A 172 -27.62 -9.58 22.59
C GLY A 172 -27.01 -10.85 23.18
N ALA A 173 -25.67 -10.88 23.33
CA ALA A 173 -24.90 -12.03 23.79
C ALA A 173 -25.11 -13.30 22.93
N LEU A 174 -25.28 -13.13 21.61
CA LEU A 174 -25.50 -14.25 20.68
C LEU A 174 -24.21 -14.92 20.20
N TYR A 175 -23.11 -14.16 20.15
CA TYR A 175 -21.79 -14.59 19.69
C TYR A 175 -21.81 -15.33 18.34
N PRO A 176 -22.33 -14.70 17.26
CA PRO A 176 -22.30 -15.27 15.92
C PRO A 176 -20.89 -15.34 15.30
N VAL A 177 -19.90 -14.61 15.83
CA VAL A 177 -18.53 -14.65 15.30
C VAL A 177 -17.70 -15.75 15.98
N HIS A 178 -17.06 -16.56 15.15
CA HIS A 178 -16.24 -17.69 15.53
C HIS A 178 -14.82 -17.52 15.00
N LEU A 179 -13.85 -18.08 15.73
CA LEU A 179 -12.45 -18.07 15.37
C LEU A 179 -12.04 -19.45 14.84
N VAL A 180 -11.38 -19.48 13.69
CA VAL A 180 -10.75 -20.68 13.12
C VAL A 180 -9.28 -20.39 12.95
N ALA A 181 -8.42 -21.06 13.71
CA ALA A 181 -6.99 -21.03 13.48
C ALA A 181 -6.62 -22.01 12.36
N GLU A 182 -5.67 -21.62 11.52
CA GLU A 182 -5.09 -22.44 10.45
C GLU A 182 -3.57 -22.49 10.64
N GLN A 183 -3.00 -23.69 10.61
CA GLN A 183 -1.58 -23.93 10.42
C GLN A 183 -1.33 -24.57 9.07
N SER A 184 -0.74 -23.83 8.13
CA SER A 184 -0.36 -24.40 6.84
C SER A 184 0.80 -25.40 7.03
N GLY A 185 0.59 -26.65 6.60
CA GLY A 185 1.63 -27.70 6.58
C GLY A 185 2.75 -27.42 5.56
N THR A 186 3.78 -28.28 5.49
CA THR A 186 4.83 -28.22 4.44
C THR A 186 4.22 -28.27 3.03
N ALA A 187 4.95 -27.74 2.03
CA ALA A 187 4.42 -27.61 0.67
C ALA A 187 3.83 -28.93 0.15
N GLY A 188 2.53 -28.97 -0.15
CA GLY A 188 1.85 -30.14 -0.73
C GLY A 188 0.55 -30.61 -0.05
N THR A 189 0.22 -30.15 1.16
CA THR A 189 -1.03 -30.52 1.87
C THR A 189 -1.85 -29.29 2.29
N GLY A 190 -3.17 -29.47 2.48
CA GLY A 190 -4.02 -28.48 3.16
C GLY A 190 -3.50 -28.18 4.58
N GLY A 191 -3.84 -27.00 5.11
CA GLY A 191 -3.48 -26.64 6.49
C GLY A 191 -4.30 -27.40 7.53
N GLU A 192 -3.75 -27.55 8.74
CA GLU A 192 -4.50 -27.99 9.92
C GLU A 192 -5.37 -26.83 10.42
N LEU A 193 -6.67 -27.04 10.48
CA LEU A 193 -7.66 -26.10 11.01
C LEU A 193 -8.01 -26.48 12.45
N ILE A 194 -7.87 -25.54 13.37
CA ILE A 194 -8.29 -25.66 14.76
C ILE A 194 -9.46 -24.71 14.97
N ALA A 195 -10.62 -25.26 15.28
CA ALA A 195 -11.84 -24.49 15.50
C ALA A 195 -12.62 -25.06 16.69
N LEU A 196 -13.49 -24.23 17.27
CA LEU A 196 -14.47 -24.71 18.24
C LEU A 196 -15.55 -25.53 17.51
N ASP A 197 -15.77 -26.76 17.94
CA ASP A 197 -16.97 -27.52 17.59
C ASP A 197 -18.13 -27.06 18.47
N PRO A 198 -19.19 -26.46 17.89
CA PRO A 198 -20.33 -25.98 18.66
C PRO A 198 -21.10 -27.09 19.39
N SER A 199 -21.04 -28.34 18.91
CA SER A 199 -21.82 -29.45 19.46
C SER A 199 -21.18 -30.06 20.70
N SER A 200 -19.85 -30.18 20.71
CA SER A 200 -19.08 -30.73 21.83
C SER A 200 -18.52 -29.65 22.77
N ALA A 201 -18.59 -28.38 22.36
CA ALA A 201 -17.94 -27.25 23.02
C ALA A 201 -16.45 -27.54 23.29
N ARG A 202 -15.76 -28.15 22.33
CA ARG A 202 -14.32 -28.47 22.38
C ARG A 202 -13.60 -27.94 21.15
N LEU A 203 -12.33 -27.60 21.30
CA LEU A 203 -11.47 -27.35 20.16
C LEU A 203 -11.22 -28.68 19.43
N VAL A 204 -11.45 -28.68 18.13
CA VAL A 204 -11.21 -29.83 17.26
C VAL A 204 -10.23 -29.44 16.17
N SER A 205 -9.37 -30.39 15.80
CA SER A 205 -8.49 -30.27 14.63
C SER A 205 -9.12 -30.99 13.44
N ARG A 206 -9.06 -30.38 12.26
CA ARG A 206 -9.47 -30.97 10.98
C ARG A 206 -8.57 -30.46 9.86
N GLN A 207 -8.55 -31.14 8.72
CA GLN A 207 -7.80 -30.66 7.55
C GLN A 207 -8.62 -29.66 6.73
N ALA A 208 -7.95 -28.66 6.17
CA ALA A 208 -8.55 -27.73 5.21
C ALA A 208 -8.96 -28.46 3.93
N ALA A 209 -10.03 -27.98 3.28
CA ALA A 209 -10.62 -28.65 2.11
C ALA A 209 -9.82 -28.43 0.82
N SER A 210 -8.99 -27.39 0.75
CA SER A 210 -8.17 -27.07 -0.41
C SER A 210 -6.79 -26.56 0.01
N ARG A 211 -5.91 -26.30 -0.96
CA ARG A 211 -4.59 -25.75 -0.69
C ARG A 211 -4.66 -24.22 -0.56
N THR A 212 -3.80 -23.66 0.29
CA THR A 212 -3.76 -22.21 0.56
C THR A 212 -3.33 -21.38 -0.66
N ASP A 213 -2.52 -21.94 -1.57
CA ASP A 213 -2.08 -21.28 -2.81
C ASP A 213 -3.21 -21.08 -3.82
N GLU A 214 -4.33 -21.78 -3.66
CA GLU A 214 -5.51 -21.69 -4.53
C GLU A 214 -6.48 -20.57 -4.11
N LEU A 215 -6.20 -19.87 -3.01
CA LEU A 215 -7.11 -18.89 -2.40
C LEU A 215 -6.94 -17.46 -2.91
N GLY A 216 -5.90 -17.18 -3.70
CA GLY A 216 -5.63 -15.83 -4.21
C GLY A 216 -5.43 -14.78 -3.11
N LEU A 217 -4.86 -15.17 -1.97
CA LEU A 217 -4.64 -14.28 -0.83
C LEU A 217 -3.64 -13.18 -1.15
N ASP A 218 -3.72 -12.08 -0.40
CA ASP A 218 -2.65 -11.09 -0.30
C ASP A 218 -1.30 -11.82 -0.06
N PRO A 219 -0.23 -11.48 -0.81
CA PRO A 219 1.06 -12.18 -0.69
C PRO A 219 1.59 -12.26 0.73
N THR A 220 1.32 -11.25 1.56
CA THR A 220 1.70 -11.20 2.97
C THR A 220 0.91 -12.22 3.79
N LEU A 221 -0.40 -12.36 3.54
CA LEU A 221 -1.20 -13.38 4.22
C LEU A 221 -0.87 -14.78 3.68
N ALA A 222 -0.54 -14.92 2.41
CA ALA A 222 -0.11 -16.19 1.82
C ALA A 222 1.24 -16.67 2.39
N SER A 223 2.15 -15.75 2.74
CA SER A 223 3.49 -16.08 3.23
C SER A 223 3.56 -16.50 4.69
N VAL A 224 2.49 -16.39 5.48
CA VAL A 224 2.49 -16.88 6.88
C VAL A 224 2.07 -18.34 6.99
N ALA A 225 2.67 -19.07 7.93
CA ALA A 225 2.25 -20.42 8.24
C ALA A 225 1.07 -20.47 9.22
N THR A 226 0.78 -19.41 9.98
CA THR A 226 -0.35 -19.37 10.92
C THR A 226 -1.31 -18.23 10.56
N ARG A 227 -2.59 -18.57 10.41
CA ARG A 227 -3.69 -17.62 10.16
C ARG A 227 -4.81 -17.83 11.16
N PHE A 228 -5.53 -16.77 11.45
CA PHE A 228 -6.76 -16.81 12.19
C PHE A 228 -7.86 -16.22 11.32
N TRP A 229 -8.95 -16.96 11.15
CA TRP A 229 -10.10 -16.59 10.36
C TRP A 229 -11.26 -16.30 11.31
N LEU A 230 -11.78 -15.07 11.25
CA LEU A 230 -13.02 -14.70 11.91
C LEU A 230 -14.16 -14.93 10.93
N VAL A 231 -15.03 -15.88 11.28
CA VAL A 231 -16.17 -16.29 10.48
C VAL A 231 -17.45 -16.00 11.25
N ALA A 232 -18.53 -15.63 10.58
CA ALA A 232 -19.81 -15.36 11.23
C ALA A 232 -20.89 -16.30 10.74
N ASP A 233 -21.62 -16.90 11.68
CA ASP A 233 -22.92 -17.49 11.42
C ASP A 233 -23.97 -16.38 11.33
N LEU A 234 -24.35 -16.03 10.10
CA LEU A 234 -25.33 -14.98 9.89
C LEU A 234 -26.74 -15.41 10.27
N ALA A 235 -27.06 -16.72 10.29
CA ALA A 235 -28.37 -17.17 10.74
C ALA A 235 -28.57 -16.84 12.22
N ASP A 236 -27.55 -17.05 13.05
CA ASP A 236 -27.58 -16.69 14.48
C ASP A 236 -27.77 -15.18 14.69
N ALA A 237 -27.02 -14.35 13.96
CA ALA A 237 -27.12 -12.90 14.08
C ALA A 237 -28.48 -12.37 13.57
N THR A 238 -28.95 -12.89 12.44
CA THR A 238 -30.16 -12.41 11.78
C THR A 238 -31.44 -12.98 12.38
N ALA A 239 -31.40 -14.11 13.07
CA ALA A 239 -32.57 -14.69 13.74
C ALA A 239 -33.25 -13.70 14.70
N LYS A 240 -32.46 -12.90 15.44
CA LYS A 240 -32.96 -11.88 16.37
C LYS A 240 -33.00 -10.46 15.77
N TYR A 241 -32.12 -10.15 14.83
CA TYR A 241 -31.91 -8.77 14.36
C TYR A 241 -32.29 -8.54 12.90
N GLY A 242 -32.80 -9.56 12.20
CA GLY A 242 -33.07 -9.48 10.76
C GLY A 242 -31.84 -9.02 9.98
N PRO A 243 -32.00 -8.21 8.91
CA PRO A 243 -30.89 -7.68 8.12
C PRO A 243 -29.83 -6.90 8.92
N ARG A 244 -30.22 -6.29 10.07
CA ARG A 244 -29.28 -5.60 10.96
C ARG A 244 -28.28 -6.55 11.61
N GLY A 245 -28.61 -7.84 11.71
CA GLY A 245 -27.71 -8.89 12.22
C GLY A 245 -26.37 -8.91 11.47
N TYR A 246 -26.37 -8.70 10.15
CA TYR A 246 -25.15 -8.60 9.36
C TYR A 246 -24.23 -7.47 9.86
N ARG A 247 -24.77 -6.27 10.08
CA ARG A 247 -24.02 -5.14 10.63
C ARG A 247 -23.47 -5.42 12.02
N TYR A 248 -24.23 -6.11 12.87
CA TYR A 248 -23.74 -6.51 14.20
C TYR A 248 -22.62 -7.55 14.13
N ALA A 249 -22.70 -8.51 13.20
CA ALA A 249 -21.62 -9.47 12.97
C ALA A 249 -20.31 -8.78 12.56
N LEU A 250 -20.36 -7.76 11.70
CA LEU A 250 -19.18 -6.98 11.32
C LEU A 250 -18.56 -6.22 12.51
N ILE A 251 -19.40 -5.59 13.34
CA ILE A 251 -18.93 -4.89 14.55
C ILE A 251 -18.29 -5.87 15.53
N GLU A 252 -18.91 -7.03 15.73
CA GLU A 252 -18.38 -8.08 16.59
C GLU A 252 -17.06 -8.64 16.05
N ALA A 253 -16.92 -8.84 14.74
CA ALA A 253 -15.66 -9.27 14.13
C ALA A 253 -14.52 -8.27 14.39
N GLY A 254 -14.82 -6.96 14.36
CA GLY A 254 -13.85 -5.94 14.76
C GLY A 254 -13.43 -6.04 16.23
N HIS A 255 -14.39 -6.21 17.14
CA HIS A 255 -14.08 -6.39 18.56
C HIS A 255 -13.31 -7.68 18.84
N ALA A 256 -13.72 -8.80 18.23
CA ALA A 256 -13.07 -10.09 18.37
C ALA A 256 -11.65 -10.07 17.81
N ALA A 257 -11.42 -9.39 16.67
CA ALA A 257 -10.08 -9.23 16.12
C ALA A 257 -9.18 -8.38 17.02
N GLN A 258 -9.71 -7.30 17.61
CA GLN A 258 -8.93 -6.50 18.55
C GLN A 258 -8.56 -7.30 19.81
N ALA A 259 -9.48 -8.10 20.35
CA ALA A 259 -9.19 -8.99 21.45
C ALA A 259 -8.12 -10.02 21.08
N LEU A 260 -8.23 -10.65 19.90
CA LEU A 260 -7.23 -11.57 19.37
C LEU A 260 -5.85 -10.91 19.25
N ILE A 261 -5.76 -9.71 18.69
CA ILE A 261 -4.50 -8.97 18.54
C ILE A 261 -3.84 -8.73 19.90
N GLN A 262 -4.61 -8.41 20.93
CA GLN A 262 -4.10 -8.23 22.29
C GLN A 262 -3.57 -9.54 22.89
N VAL A 263 -4.32 -10.64 22.76
CA VAL A 263 -3.92 -11.96 23.24
C VAL A 263 -2.66 -12.45 22.52
N LEU A 264 -2.58 -12.26 21.20
CA LEU A 264 -1.40 -12.60 20.40
C LEU A 264 -0.17 -11.80 20.84
N GLY A 265 -0.33 -10.48 21.02
CA GLY A 265 0.74 -9.61 21.50
C GLY A 265 1.27 -10.03 22.88
N ALA A 266 0.37 -10.37 23.82
CA ALA A 266 0.75 -10.88 25.14
C ALA A 266 1.47 -12.24 25.07
N ALA A 267 1.11 -13.09 24.09
CA ALA A 267 1.76 -14.37 23.84
C ALA A 267 3.10 -14.25 23.08
N GLY A 268 3.58 -13.03 22.80
CA GLY A 268 4.79 -12.81 22.00
C GLY A 268 4.64 -13.29 20.55
N ILE A 269 3.48 -13.00 19.94
CA ILE A 269 3.15 -13.32 18.56
C ILE A 269 2.85 -12.02 17.83
N ASP A 270 3.63 -11.73 16.79
CA ASP A 270 3.38 -10.60 15.91
C ASP A 270 2.24 -10.96 14.96
N CYS A 271 1.35 -10.00 14.68
CA CYS A 271 0.19 -10.25 13.84
C CYS A 271 -0.22 -9.03 13.00
N ARG A 272 -0.91 -9.32 11.89
CA ARG A 272 -1.46 -8.31 10.98
C ARG A 272 -2.88 -8.71 10.55
N PRO A 273 -3.87 -7.81 10.67
CA PRO A 273 -5.21 -8.07 10.17
C PRO A 273 -5.34 -7.78 8.66
N PHE A 274 -6.25 -8.50 8.00
CA PHE A 274 -6.53 -8.45 6.56
C PHE A 274 -8.03 -8.45 6.32
N GLY A 275 -8.52 -7.39 5.66
CA GLY A 275 -9.95 -7.16 5.40
C GLY A 275 -10.43 -7.50 3.99
N GLY A 276 -9.61 -8.15 3.16
CA GLY A 276 -9.97 -8.50 1.79
C GLY A 276 -9.34 -9.82 1.36
N PHE A 277 -10.17 -10.71 0.82
CA PHE A 277 -9.83 -12.00 0.22
C PHE A 277 -11.05 -12.47 -0.60
N ASP A 278 -10.90 -13.53 -1.39
CA ASP A 278 -12.06 -14.16 -2.02
C ASP A 278 -12.85 -14.96 -0.97
N ASP A 279 -13.94 -14.37 -0.47
CA ASP A 279 -14.82 -14.97 0.54
C ASP A 279 -15.32 -16.36 0.14
N ARG A 280 -15.57 -16.60 -1.16
CA ARG A 280 -16.08 -17.89 -1.65
C ARG A 280 -14.98 -18.94 -1.68
N ALA A 281 -13.76 -18.55 -2.05
CA ALA A 281 -12.60 -19.45 -1.99
C ALA A 281 -12.28 -19.82 -0.54
N VAL A 282 -12.24 -18.83 0.37
CA VAL A 282 -11.98 -19.03 1.80
C VAL A 282 -13.07 -19.86 2.47
N ALA A 283 -14.35 -19.60 2.19
CA ALA A 283 -15.45 -20.38 2.77
C ALA A 283 -15.36 -21.87 2.41
N ARG A 284 -15.05 -22.17 1.13
CA ARG A 284 -14.82 -23.56 0.68
C ARG A 284 -13.61 -24.18 1.35
N HIS A 285 -12.50 -23.44 1.40
CA HIS A 285 -11.25 -23.88 2.02
C HIS A 285 -11.43 -24.27 3.50
N LEU A 286 -12.16 -23.44 4.24
CA LEU A 286 -12.47 -23.66 5.65
C LEU A 286 -13.60 -24.68 5.88
N GLY A 287 -14.27 -25.17 4.83
CA GLY A 287 -15.40 -26.08 4.94
C GLY A 287 -16.55 -25.48 5.76
N LEU A 288 -16.90 -24.23 5.49
CA LEU A 288 -18.00 -23.52 6.16
C LEU A 288 -19.35 -23.99 5.62
N GLY A 289 -20.35 -24.08 6.52
CA GLY A 289 -21.72 -24.40 6.16
C GLY A 289 -22.44 -23.23 5.48
N GLU A 290 -23.62 -23.51 4.91
CA GLU A 290 -24.47 -22.48 4.33
C GLU A 290 -24.88 -21.45 5.39
N GLY A 291 -24.69 -20.15 5.10
CA GLY A 291 -24.97 -19.05 6.02
C GLY A 291 -23.80 -18.66 6.94
N THR A 292 -22.69 -19.41 6.94
CA THR A 292 -21.45 -19.00 7.61
C THR A 292 -20.49 -18.35 6.62
N VAL A 293 -20.05 -17.12 6.90
CA VAL A 293 -19.20 -16.33 6.00
C VAL A 293 -17.88 -15.93 6.67
N PRO A 294 -16.75 -15.94 5.96
CA PRO A 294 -15.53 -15.32 6.46
C PRO A 294 -15.69 -13.79 6.45
N LEU A 295 -15.23 -13.12 7.51
CA LEU A 295 -15.34 -11.67 7.65
C LEU A 295 -13.98 -10.98 7.75
N TYR A 296 -13.02 -11.64 8.40
CA TYR A 296 -11.74 -11.02 8.69
C TYR A 296 -10.66 -12.09 8.88
N ALA A 297 -9.42 -11.77 8.50
CA ALA A 297 -8.29 -12.66 8.70
C ALA A 297 -7.19 -11.96 9.49
N VAL A 298 -6.42 -12.72 10.27
CA VAL A 298 -5.24 -12.24 10.98
C VAL A 298 -4.09 -13.20 10.69
N GLY A 299 -3.05 -12.71 9.99
CA GLY A 299 -1.81 -13.44 9.80
C GLY A 299 -0.93 -13.30 11.04
N ALA A 300 -0.30 -14.39 11.49
CA ALA A 300 0.46 -14.43 12.74
C ALA A 300 1.79 -15.15 12.59
N VAL A 301 2.81 -14.65 13.29
CA VAL A 301 4.17 -15.23 13.34
C VAL A 301 4.73 -15.13 14.76
N PRO A 302 5.56 -16.09 15.21
CA PRO A 302 6.29 -15.94 16.45
C PRO A 302 7.08 -14.62 16.45
N ALA A 303 6.96 -13.82 17.51
CA ALA A 303 7.90 -12.73 17.70
C ALA A 303 9.26 -13.38 18.00
N ASP A 304 10.23 -13.26 17.09
CA ASP A 304 11.58 -13.77 17.34
C ASP A 304 12.11 -13.07 18.61
N SER A 305 12.41 -13.88 19.64
CA SER A 305 12.86 -13.44 20.96
C SER A 305 14.05 -12.49 20.82
N GLY A 306 13.78 -11.19 21.01
CA GLY A 306 14.76 -10.10 20.88
C GLY A 306 14.33 -8.95 19.96
N SER A 307 13.12 -8.96 19.41
CA SER A 307 12.61 -7.89 18.54
C SER A 307 11.92 -6.77 19.35
N SER A 308 12.63 -5.67 19.57
CA SER A 308 12.02 -4.33 19.44
C SER A 308 12.14 -3.86 17.98
N ALA A 309 11.85 -4.72 17.00
CA ALA A 309 12.06 -4.47 15.56
C ALA A 309 11.21 -3.34 14.95
N THR A 310 10.45 -2.59 15.76
CA THR A 310 9.59 -1.51 15.29
C THR A 310 9.67 -0.25 16.14
N ASP A 311 10.66 -0.11 17.03
CA ASP A 311 10.76 1.12 17.82
C ASP A 311 11.27 2.33 17.00
N TRP A 312 11.77 2.13 15.79
CA TRP A 312 12.35 3.20 14.97
C TRP A 312 11.41 3.78 13.91
N VAL A 313 10.34 3.08 13.51
CA VAL A 313 9.26 3.64 12.67
C VAL A 313 8.13 4.09 13.58
N LYS A 314 8.10 5.40 13.88
CA LYS A 314 7.13 6.02 14.80
C LYS A 314 5.77 6.29 14.15
N ALA A 315 5.73 6.47 12.83
CA ALA A 315 4.48 6.60 12.06
C ALA A 315 4.70 6.23 10.59
N GLU A 316 3.63 5.82 9.91
CA GLU A 316 3.61 5.64 8.47
C GLU A 316 2.39 6.36 7.88
N GLU A 317 2.55 6.91 6.68
CA GLU A 317 1.46 7.42 5.86
C GLU A 317 1.51 6.72 4.51
N LEU A 318 0.36 6.28 4.00
CA LEU A 318 0.24 5.72 2.66
C LEU A 318 -0.94 6.39 1.96
N LYS A 319 -0.68 6.94 0.78
CA LYS A 319 -1.68 7.55 -0.09
C LYS A 319 -1.72 6.80 -1.41
N CYS A 320 -2.90 6.44 -1.88
CA CYS A 320 -3.10 5.92 -3.23
C CYS A 320 -3.60 7.08 -4.11
N VAL A 321 -2.92 7.30 -5.23
CA VAL A 321 -3.25 8.30 -6.23
C VAL A 321 -3.62 7.57 -7.52
N LEU A 322 -4.86 7.76 -7.97
CA LEU A 322 -5.31 7.22 -9.25
C LEU A 322 -5.06 8.25 -10.35
N VAL A 323 -4.17 7.92 -11.28
CA VAL A 323 -3.82 8.78 -12.43
C VAL A 323 -4.19 8.03 -13.71
N ASN A 324 -5.22 8.49 -14.43
CA ASN A 324 -5.69 7.88 -15.67
C ASN A 324 -5.89 6.35 -15.57
N GLY A 325 -6.50 5.89 -14.46
CA GLY A 325 -6.73 4.46 -14.20
C GLY A 325 -5.53 3.68 -13.66
N GLN A 326 -4.35 4.30 -13.53
CA GLN A 326 -3.16 3.69 -12.92
C GLN A 326 -3.03 4.11 -11.45
N SER A 327 -2.78 3.14 -10.56
CA SER A 327 -2.55 3.40 -9.13
C SER A 327 -1.06 3.71 -8.87
N LEU A 328 -0.79 4.86 -8.28
CA LEU A 328 0.49 5.20 -7.68
C LEU A 328 0.34 5.29 -6.16
N TYR A 329 1.19 4.58 -5.43
CA TYR A 329 1.23 4.60 -3.99
C TYR A 329 2.36 5.51 -3.53
N TYR A 330 2.05 6.49 -2.70
CA TYR A 330 2.98 7.42 -2.08
C TYR A 330 3.04 7.13 -0.58
N ALA A 331 4.19 6.69 -0.09
CA ALA A 331 4.42 6.30 1.28
C ALA A 331 5.44 7.22 1.97
N ASN A 332 5.17 7.54 3.23
CA ASN A 332 6.09 8.18 4.15
C ASN A 332 6.32 7.26 5.35
N ALA A 333 7.57 7.08 5.77
CA ALA A 333 7.92 6.43 7.02
C ALA A 333 8.63 7.44 7.92
N TYR A 334 8.12 7.62 9.15
CA TYR A 334 8.65 8.59 10.10
C TYR A 334 9.43 7.91 11.22
N GLY A 335 10.64 8.35 11.49
CA GLY A 335 11.49 7.85 12.57
C GLY A 335 11.96 8.94 13.54
N PRO A 336 12.69 8.56 14.60
CA PRO A 336 13.18 9.50 15.60
C PRO A 336 14.26 10.44 15.03
N LYS A 337 14.23 11.71 15.45
CA LYS A 337 15.31 12.68 15.23
C LYS A 337 15.85 13.17 16.58
N ALA A 338 17.16 13.43 16.67
CA ALA A 338 17.83 13.77 17.93
C ALA A 338 17.34 15.09 18.58
N ASP A 339 16.77 15.99 17.78
CA ASP A 339 16.22 17.29 18.21
C ASP A 339 14.73 17.23 18.63
N GLY A 340 14.14 16.04 18.70
CA GLY A 340 12.71 15.85 18.98
C GLY A 340 11.79 15.97 17.74
N GLY A 341 12.36 16.24 16.55
CA GLY A 341 11.66 16.16 15.28
C GLY A 341 11.41 14.72 14.81
N ARG A 342 10.88 14.57 13.59
CA ARG A 342 10.71 13.28 12.91
C ARG A 342 11.56 13.26 11.65
N GLU A 343 12.41 12.25 11.51
CA GLU A 343 13.06 11.94 10.24
C GLU A 343 12.05 11.26 9.32
N CYS A 344 12.14 11.47 8.00
CA CYS A 344 11.18 10.93 7.05
C CYS A 344 11.89 10.23 5.89
N GLY A 345 11.54 8.96 5.64
CA GLY A 345 11.84 8.29 4.38
C GLY A 345 10.62 8.30 3.46
N PHE A 346 10.85 8.38 2.15
CA PHE A 346 9.82 8.52 1.14
C PHE A 346 9.83 7.32 0.19
N GLY A 347 8.67 6.97 -0.36
CA GLY A 347 8.59 5.88 -1.33
C GLY A 347 7.44 6.07 -2.27
N VAL A 348 7.71 5.90 -3.57
CA VAL A 348 6.67 5.82 -4.60
C VAL A 348 6.84 4.56 -5.41
N ASP A 349 5.75 3.82 -5.57
CA ASP A 349 5.69 2.66 -6.45
C ASP A 349 4.26 2.44 -6.98
N THR A 350 4.14 1.52 -7.94
CA THR A 350 2.85 1.05 -8.50
C THR A 350 2.13 0.07 -7.58
N SER A 351 2.79 -0.39 -6.50
CA SER A 351 2.21 -1.21 -5.45
C SER A 351 2.38 -0.57 -4.07
N ALA A 352 1.43 -0.84 -3.17
CA ALA A 352 1.47 -0.35 -1.79
C ALA A 352 2.70 -0.85 -1.03
N ASP A 353 3.03 -2.13 -1.19
CA ASP A 353 4.18 -2.74 -0.52
C ASP A 353 5.51 -2.21 -1.06
N GLY A 354 5.62 -2.00 -2.37
CA GLY A 354 6.80 -1.40 -2.99
C GLY A 354 7.05 0.02 -2.48
N ALA A 355 6.00 0.84 -2.37
CA ALA A 355 6.10 2.18 -1.83
C ALA A 355 6.54 2.18 -0.35
N ARG A 356 5.96 1.31 0.49
CA ARG A 356 6.34 1.18 1.91
C ARG A 356 7.76 0.70 2.10
N LEU A 357 8.18 -0.33 1.34
CA LEU A 357 9.53 -0.86 1.42
C LEU A 357 10.56 0.23 1.10
N ARG A 358 10.33 1.02 0.05
CA ARG A 358 11.20 2.16 -0.29
C ARG A 358 11.23 3.22 0.80
N ALA A 359 10.06 3.62 1.32
CA ALA A 359 9.99 4.62 2.39
C ALA A 359 10.73 4.18 3.66
N LYS A 360 10.61 2.90 4.05
CA LYS A 360 11.34 2.35 5.20
C LYS A 360 12.83 2.20 4.92
N GLY A 361 13.21 1.82 3.70
CA GLY A 361 14.61 1.72 3.29
C GLY A 361 15.30 3.08 3.37
N GLU A 362 14.70 4.11 2.79
CA GLU A 362 15.23 5.47 2.86
C GLU A 362 15.29 5.97 4.32
N LEU A 363 14.30 5.67 5.15
CA LEU A 363 14.36 6.01 6.57
C LEU A 363 15.50 5.27 7.29
N ALA A 364 15.70 3.98 7.00
CA ALA A 364 16.78 3.19 7.59
C ALA A 364 18.15 3.74 7.20
N GLU A 365 18.35 4.11 5.93
CA GLU A 365 19.56 4.77 5.43
C GLU A 365 19.83 6.07 6.19
N ARG A 366 18.83 6.93 6.33
CA ARG A 366 18.95 8.22 7.04
C ARG A 366 19.28 8.03 8.52
N LEU A 367 18.65 7.07 9.19
CA LEU A 367 18.92 6.76 10.59
C LEU A 367 20.34 6.23 10.78
N ALA A 368 20.80 5.34 9.90
CA ALA A 368 22.18 4.84 9.90
C ALA A 368 23.19 5.96 9.63
N LEU A 369 22.88 6.85 8.69
CA LEU A 369 23.71 8.02 8.38
C LEU A 369 23.88 8.93 9.61
N MET A 370 22.80 9.17 10.37
CA MET A 370 22.83 10.02 11.56
C MET A 370 23.46 9.35 12.79
N SER A 371 23.28 8.05 12.95
CA SER A 371 23.86 7.27 14.06
C SER A 371 25.35 6.98 13.83
N SER A 372 25.83 7.13 12.59
CA SER A 372 27.18 6.74 12.23
C SER A 372 28.24 7.51 13.00
N ARG A 373 29.04 6.76 13.78
CA ARG A 373 30.19 7.29 14.52
C ARG A 373 31.25 7.89 13.60
N ARG A 374 31.23 7.54 12.32
CA ARG A 374 32.23 7.92 11.32
C ARG A 374 31.95 9.28 10.67
N ARG A 375 30.80 9.91 10.95
CA ARG A 375 30.38 11.19 10.35
C ARG A 375 30.47 11.15 8.82
N LEU A 376 29.72 10.23 8.22
CA LEU A 376 29.76 9.90 6.79
C LEU A 376 29.51 11.09 5.83
N GLY A 377 28.99 12.22 6.35
CA GLY A 377 28.94 13.55 5.70
C GLY A 377 27.87 13.70 4.62
N ASN A 378 27.51 12.63 3.92
CA ASN A 378 26.46 12.56 2.90
C ASN A 378 25.95 11.12 2.73
N SER A 379 24.84 10.97 2.01
CA SER A 379 24.23 9.67 1.70
C SER A 379 24.75 9.03 0.42
N ASN A 380 25.83 9.53 -0.20
CA ASN A 380 26.31 8.98 -1.46
C ASN A 380 26.70 7.51 -1.29
N GLY A 381 26.16 6.67 -2.17
CA GLY A 381 26.38 5.23 -2.18
C GLY A 381 25.66 4.50 -1.05
N MET A 382 24.72 5.12 -0.32
CA MET A 382 23.99 4.42 0.73
C MET A 382 22.73 3.77 0.18
N ALA A 383 22.50 2.51 0.58
CA ALA A 383 21.23 1.85 0.31
C ALA A 383 20.87 0.89 1.44
N ALA A 384 19.57 0.74 1.68
CA ALA A 384 19.02 -0.25 2.58
C ALA A 384 18.06 -1.20 1.87
N HIS A 385 18.16 -2.49 2.19
CA HIS A 385 17.22 -3.52 1.73
C HIS A 385 17.11 -4.64 2.75
N THR A 386 16.05 -5.44 2.69
CA THR A 386 15.91 -6.69 3.45
C THR A 386 16.95 -7.79 3.11
N ARG A 387 17.73 -7.62 2.04
CA ARG A 387 18.74 -8.57 1.56
C ARG A 387 20.04 -7.84 1.29
N TYR A 388 21.15 -8.39 1.75
CA TYR A 388 22.47 -7.75 1.64
C TYR A 388 22.86 -7.52 0.17
N THR A 389 22.68 -8.51 -0.70
CA THR A 389 23.02 -8.39 -2.13
C THR A 389 22.21 -7.31 -2.83
N ALA A 390 20.91 -7.19 -2.51
CA ALA A 390 20.06 -6.16 -3.06
C ALA A 390 20.42 -4.76 -2.55
N ALA A 391 20.83 -4.63 -1.28
CA ALA A 391 21.36 -3.38 -0.74
C ALA A 391 22.68 -3.00 -1.42
N ALA A 392 23.60 -3.96 -1.61
CA ALA A 392 24.88 -3.73 -2.29
C ALA A 392 24.70 -3.29 -3.75
N ASP A 393 23.79 -3.93 -4.49
CA ASP A 393 23.47 -3.54 -5.86
C ASP A 393 22.85 -2.14 -5.92
N ALA A 394 21.87 -1.86 -5.04
CA ALA A 394 21.24 -0.55 -4.97
C ALA A 394 22.25 0.57 -4.66
N ALA A 395 23.13 0.36 -3.68
CA ALA A 395 24.20 1.30 -3.31
C ALA A 395 25.19 1.53 -4.46
N MET A 396 25.58 0.47 -5.18
CA MET A 396 26.43 0.59 -6.36
C MET A 396 25.78 1.44 -7.45
N TYR A 397 24.52 1.14 -7.80
CA TYR A 397 23.81 1.87 -8.84
C TYR A 397 23.55 3.33 -8.44
N GLU A 398 23.23 3.60 -7.18
CA GLU A 398 23.02 4.94 -6.65
C GLU A 398 24.32 5.77 -6.64
N LEU A 399 25.47 5.14 -6.36
CA LEU A 399 26.77 5.79 -6.52
C LEU A 399 27.09 6.09 -7.99
N TYR A 400 26.80 5.16 -8.90
CA TYR A 400 27.10 5.28 -10.32
C TYR A 400 26.18 6.27 -11.06
N GLU A 401 24.89 6.32 -10.73
CA GLU A 401 23.98 7.28 -11.35
C GLU A 401 24.37 8.72 -11.01
N ARG A 402 24.85 8.98 -9.78
CA ARG A 402 25.38 10.28 -9.37
C ARG A 402 26.61 10.69 -10.18
N HIS A 403 27.50 9.74 -10.44
CA HIS A 403 28.65 9.97 -11.31
C HIS A 403 28.22 10.32 -12.74
N CYS A 404 27.29 9.56 -13.32
CA CYS A 404 26.77 9.80 -14.67
C CYS A 404 26.08 11.17 -14.78
N PHE A 405 25.28 11.51 -13.77
CA PHE A 405 24.63 12.81 -13.64
C PHE A 405 25.65 13.95 -13.59
N LEU A 406 26.65 13.87 -12.72
CA LEU A 406 27.69 14.89 -12.60
C LEU A 406 28.53 15.04 -13.87
N ARG A 407 28.90 13.93 -14.52
CA ARG A 407 29.61 13.97 -15.80
C ARG A 407 28.79 14.69 -16.86
N THR A 408 27.51 14.33 -16.97
CA THR A 408 26.59 14.94 -17.93
C THR A 408 26.42 16.43 -17.66
N TRP A 409 26.23 16.82 -16.41
CA TRP A 409 26.07 18.21 -16.01
C TRP A 409 27.33 19.05 -16.27
N LEU A 410 28.48 18.55 -15.84
CA LEU A 410 29.75 19.27 -15.95
C LEU A 410 30.23 19.33 -17.40
N ALA A 411 30.04 18.28 -18.19
CA ALA A 411 30.43 18.29 -19.61
C ALA A 411 29.52 19.22 -20.45
N GLN A 412 28.24 19.35 -20.08
CA GLN A 412 27.21 20.05 -20.85
C GLN A 412 27.09 19.57 -22.30
N GLU A 413 27.45 18.31 -22.55
CA GLU A 413 27.24 17.64 -23.82
C GLU A 413 25.78 17.20 -23.92
N THR A 414 25.15 17.33 -25.09
CA THR A 414 23.75 16.94 -25.27
C THR A 414 23.63 15.41 -25.33
N PRO A 415 23.06 14.76 -24.30
CA PRO A 415 22.92 13.31 -24.29
C PRO A 415 21.85 12.83 -25.29
N PRO A 416 21.96 11.61 -25.84
CA PRO A 416 20.92 11.02 -26.68
C PRO A 416 19.59 10.89 -25.93
N ALA A 417 18.48 11.10 -26.63
CA ALA A 417 17.14 10.92 -26.07
C ALA A 417 16.69 9.45 -26.14
N LEU A 418 15.96 9.01 -25.13
CA LEU A 418 15.41 7.66 -25.02
C LEU A 418 13.89 7.68 -25.10
N HIS A 419 13.31 6.67 -25.76
CA HIS A 419 11.87 6.45 -25.72
C HIS A 419 11.47 5.96 -24.31
N PRO A 420 10.41 6.51 -23.69
CA PRO A 420 9.90 5.99 -22.43
C PRO A 420 9.49 4.51 -22.52
N PRO A 421 9.74 3.69 -21.47
CA PRO A 421 9.32 2.30 -21.45
C PRO A 421 7.80 2.21 -21.41
N ASN A 422 7.20 1.22 -22.06
CA ASN A 422 5.76 0.98 -21.93
C ASN A 422 5.47 0.30 -20.57
N SER A 423 4.99 1.07 -19.60
CA SER A 423 4.69 0.57 -18.25
C SER A 423 3.58 1.40 -17.55
N PRO A 424 2.86 0.81 -16.56
CA PRO A 424 1.92 1.54 -15.70
C PRO A 424 2.52 2.81 -15.07
N LEU A 425 3.77 2.73 -14.61
CA LEU A 425 4.49 3.86 -14.03
C LEU A 425 4.69 4.98 -15.07
N THR A 426 5.13 4.62 -16.28
CA THR A 426 5.33 5.58 -17.36
C THR A 426 4.04 6.29 -17.73
N GLU A 427 2.95 5.55 -17.87
CA GLU A 427 1.64 6.11 -18.20
C GLU A 427 1.13 7.07 -17.11
N ALA A 428 1.35 6.71 -15.84
CA ALA A 428 1.01 7.57 -14.72
C ALA A 428 1.85 8.87 -14.73
N VAL A 429 3.18 8.77 -14.94
CA VAL A 429 4.07 9.94 -15.02
C VAL A 429 3.72 10.83 -16.21
N LEU A 430 3.51 10.28 -17.40
CA LEU A 430 3.11 11.05 -18.58
C LEU A 430 1.76 11.76 -18.38
N SER A 431 0.82 11.10 -17.69
CA SER A 431 -0.47 11.69 -17.35
C SER A 431 -0.34 12.83 -16.33
N LEU A 432 0.53 12.68 -15.32
CA LEU A 432 0.87 13.77 -14.39
C LEU A 432 1.52 14.94 -15.13
N CYS A 433 2.48 14.68 -16.04
CA CYS A 433 3.10 15.71 -16.84
C CYS A 433 2.08 16.50 -17.67
N ARG A 434 1.17 15.81 -18.38
CA ARG A 434 0.06 16.45 -19.12
C ARG A 434 -0.80 17.33 -18.20
N SER A 435 -1.17 16.82 -17.02
CA SER A 435 -2.00 17.57 -16.06
C SER A 435 -1.29 18.80 -15.48
N GLY A 436 0.05 18.75 -15.38
CA GLY A 436 0.89 19.83 -14.89
C GLY A 436 1.34 20.82 -15.96
N GLY A 437 0.97 20.60 -17.24
CA GLY A 437 1.42 21.44 -18.36
C GLY A 437 2.92 21.35 -18.63
N VAL A 438 3.54 20.20 -18.34
CA VAL A 438 4.98 19.95 -18.51
C VAL A 438 5.24 18.77 -19.44
N GLN A 439 6.45 18.69 -19.97
CA GLN A 439 6.93 17.62 -20.84
C GLN A 439 7.98 16.78 -20.10
N LEU A 440 8.05 15.50 -20.46
CA LEU A 440 9.05 14.55 -19.97
C LEU A 440 10.02 14.20 -21.10
N ARG A 441 11.31 14.18 -20.78
CA ARG A 441 12.38 13.66 -21.63
C ARG A 441 13.21 12.64 -20.85
N LEU A 442 13.53 11.51 -21.47
CA LEU A 442 14.52 10.56 -20.95
C LEU A 442 15.81 10.69 -21.76
N LEU A 443 16.95 10.68 -21.08
CA LEU A 443 18.27 10.91 -21.65
C LEU A 443 19.21 9.76 -21.27
N ASP A 444 19.99 9.28 -22.22
CA ASP A 444 21.08 8.33 -21.99
C ASP A 444 22.30 9.06 -21.45
N ILE A 445 22.60 8.84 -20.17
CA ILE A 445 23.71 9.49 -19.45
C ILE A 445 24.80 8.49 -19.07
N ALA A 446 24.76 7.28 -19.60
CA ALA A 446 25.71 6.22 -19.28
C ALA A 446 27.16 6.69 -19.51
N ASP A 447 28.04 6.40 -18.56
CA ASP A 447 29.47 6.65 -18.76
C ASP A 447 30.05 5.62 -19.74
N PRO A 448 30.59 6.05 -20.90
CA PRO A 448 31.15 5.13 -21.90
C PRO A 448 32.31 4.28 -21.37
N VAL A 449 33.01 4.71 -20.31
CA VAL A 449 34.11 3.92 -19.70
C VAL A 449 33.57 2.68 -18.98
N HIS A 450 32.50 2.85 -18.20
CA HIS A 450 31.93 1.76 -17.41
C HIS A 450 30.85 0.99 -18.17
N ALA A 451 30.18 1.61 -19.16
CA ALA A 451 29.14 1.01 -19.99
C ALA A 451 27.98 0.36 -19.20
N VAL A 452 27.64 0.95 -18.04
CA VAL A 452 26.47 0.57 -17.25
C VAL A 452 25.31 1.52 -17.60
N PRO A 453 24.10 1.01 -17.86
CA PRO A 453 22.94 1.83 -18.16
C PRO A 453 22.65 2.85 -17.06
N ALA A 454 22.57 4.11 -17.46
CA ALA A 454 22.12 5.21 -16.63
C ALA A 454 21.22 6.15 -17.44
N VAL A 455 20.06 6.48 -16.89
CA VAL A 455 19.03 7.28 -17.53
C VAL A 455 18.74 8.50 -16.68
N MET A 456 18.72 9.69 -17.29
CA MET A 456 18.21 10.90 -16.66
C MET A 456 16.80 11.19 -17.16
N ALA A 457 15.86 11.39 -16.24
CA ALA A 457 14.54 11.91 -16.54
C ALA A 457 14.51 13.42 -16.28
N VAL A 458 14.05 14.18 -17.27
CA VAL A 458 13.98 15.66 -17.22
C VAL A 458 12.55 16.08 -17.48
N VAL A 459 11.95 16.76 -16.50
CA VAL A 459 10.65 17.41 -16.63
C VAL A 459 10.86 18.90 -16.85
N HIS A 460 10.25 19.46 -17.89
CA HIS A 460 10.39 20.88 -18.27
C HIS A 460 9.08 21.46 -18.81
N ALA A 461 8.94 22.78 -18.81
CA ALA A 461 7.84 23.47 -19.49
C ALA A 461 8.39 24.36 -20.60
N GLU A 462 7.73 24.39 -21.76
CA GLU A 462 8.08 25.32 -22.83
C GLU A 462 7.89 26.77 -22.36
N GLY A 463 8.88 27.63 -22.63
CA GLY A 463 8.87 29.02 -22.18
C GLY A 463 9.13 29.23 -20.68
N HIS A 464 9.36 28.17 -19.91
CA HIS A 464 9.77 28.24 -18.50
C HIS A 464 11.23 27.79 -18.33
N GLY A 465 12.05 28.55 -17.58
CA GLY A 465 13.46 28.21 -17.34
C GLY A 465 13.70 27.14 -16.26
N GLY A 466 12.63 26.52 -15.76
CA GLY A 466 12.69 25.54 -14.67
C GLY A 466 12.72 24.11 -15.21
N ILE A 467 13.50 23.26 -14.57
CA ILE A 467 13.53 21.81 -14.81
C ILE A 467 13.44 21.06 -13.48
N ILE A 468 12.89 19.85 -13.50
CA ILE A 468 13.04 18.84 -12.45
C ILE A 468 13.81 17.68 -13.07
N THR A 469 14.83 17.19 -12.38
CA THR A 469 15.66 16.10 -12.89
C THR A 469 15.75 14.97 -11.89
N SER A 470 15.75 13.75 -12.38
CA SER A 470 16.19 12.58 -11.62
C SER A 470 17.08 11.70 -12.49
N SER A 471 17.89 10.87 -11.88
CA SER A 471 18.68 9.86 -12.56
C SER A 471 18.39 8.47 -11.99
N GLY A 472 18.62 7.45 -12.79
CA GLY A 472 18.52 6.05 -12.39
C GLY A 472 19.57 5.23 -13.11
N ALA A 473 20.30 4.37 -12.41
CA ALA A 473 21.13 3.33 -13.02
C ALA A 473 20.61 1.92 -12.71
N GLY A 474 20.88 0.96 -13.59
CA GLY A 474 20.37 -0.41 -13.45
C GLY A 474 21.12 -1.43 -14.31
N ALA A 475 20.69 -2.69 -14.24
CA ALA A 475 21.29 -3.77 -15.02
C ALA A 475 21.00 -3.63 -16.53
N ASP A 476 19.91 -2.93 -16.87
CA ASP A 476 19.50 -2.58 -18.22
C ASP A 476 18.86 -1.18 -18.28
N GLU A 477 18.65 -0.65 -19.50
CA GLU A 477 18.05 0.67 -19.68
C GLU A 477 16.59 0.76 -19.21
N PRO A 478 15.73 -0.28 -19.36
CA PRO A 478 14.40 -0.30 -18.75
C PRO A 478 14.41 -0.14 -17.22
N GLU A 479 15.29 -0.85 -16.51
CA GLU A 479 15.42 -0.73 -15.05
C GLU A 479 15.90 0.67 -14.65
N ALA A 480 16.94 1.18 -15.33
CA ALA A 480 17.47 2.51 -15.13
C ALA A 480 16.38 3.59 -15.34
N ALA A 481 15.62 3.50 -16.44
CA ALA A 481 14.50 4.38 -16.73
C ALA A 481 13.40 4.29 -15.66
N ALA A 482 13.04 3.09 -15.21
CA ALA A 482 12.02 2.91 -14.18
C ALA A 482 12.43 3.49 -12.81
N ARG A 483 13.73 3.49 -12.47
CA ARG A 483 14.26 4.14 -11.27
C ARG A 483 14.16 5.67 -11.39
N ALA A 484 14.63 6.24 -12.50
CA ALA A 484 14.50 7.68 -12.75
C ALA A 484 13.03 8.15 -12.74
N LEU A 485 12.14 7.41 -13.40
CA LEU A 485 10.70 7.72 -13.46
C LEU A 485 10.01 7.67 -12.09
N ARG A 486 10.42 6.76 -11.19
CA ARG A 486 9.87 6.70 -9.82
C ARG A 486 10.18 7.96 -9.03
N GLU A 487 11.39 8.47 -9.16
CA GLU A 487 11.80 9.72 -8.51
C GLU A 487 11.04 10.94 -9.09
N ILE A 488 10.83 10.99 -10.41
CA ILE A 488 9.94 12.00 -11.02
C ILE A 488 8.51 11.85 -10.51
N ALA A 489 7.99 10.62 -10.41
CA ALA A 489 6.64 10.37 -9.91
C ALA A 489 6.48 10.89 -8.47
N LYS A 490 7.48 10.69 -7.61
CA LYS A 490 7.53 11.26 -6.25
C LYS A 490 7.39 12.78 -6.28
N ALA A 491 8.20 13.48 -7.07
CA ALA A 491 8.15 14.93 -7.18
C ALA A 491 6.80 15.44 -7.73
N LEU A 492 6.29 14.83 -8.80
CA LEU A 492 5.03 15.24 -9.43
C LEU A 492 3.81 14.98 -8.54
N VAL A 493 3.73 13.82 -7.88
CA VAL A 493 2.65 13.52 -6.92
C VAL A 493 2.68 14.50 -5.76
N HIS A 494 3.86 14.75 -5.19
CA HIS A 494 4.00 15.69 -4.09
C HIS A 494 3.48 17.10 -4.47
N ARG A 495 3.87 17.61 -5.64
CA ARG A 495 3.48 18.95 -6.12
C ARG A 495 2.03 19.04 -6.56
N LEU A 496 1.63 18.24 -7.54
CA LEU A 496 0.33 18.36 -8.20
C LEU A 496 -0.82 17.83 -7.33
N VAL A 497 -0.58 16.76 -6.57
CA VAL A 497 -1.65 16.05 -5.85
C VAL A 497 -1.69 16.44 -4.38
N LEU A 498 -0.54 16.39 -3.70
CA LEU A 498 -0.49 16.62 -2.24
C LEU A 498 -0.50 18.11 -1.90
N ARG A 499 0.31 18.90 -2.58
CA ARG A 499 0.40 20.36 -2.39
C ARG A 499 -0.63 21.14 -3.21
N LYS A 500 -1.16 20.53 -4.28
CA LYS A 500 -2.07 21.17 -5.25
C LYS A 500 -1.48 22.46 -5.82
N THR A 501 -0.18 22.47 -6.06
CA THR A 501 0.56 23.57 -6.69
C THR A 501 0.84 23.24 -8.15
N SER A 502 1.29 24.23 -8.93
CA SER A 502 1.88 23.93 -10.25
C SER A 502 3.24 23.25 -10.08
N VAL A 503 3.76 22.63 -11.15
CA VAL A 503 5.08 21.96 -11.13
C VAL A 503 6.20 22.93 -10.77
N PHE A 504 6.15 24.16 -11.27
CA PHE A 504 7.21 25.18 -11.08
C PHE A 504 6.76 26.41 -10.29
N THR A 505 5.76 26.27 -9.41
CA THR A 505 5.42 27.35 -8.47
C THR A 505 5.29 26.82 -7.07
N GLU A 506 5.93 27.52 -6.14
CA GLU A 506 6.00 27.16 -4.73
C GLU A 506 5.47 28.34 -3.91
N ALA A 507 4.67 28.04 -2.89
CA ALA A 507 3.89 29.05 -2.16
C ALA A 507 4.71 29.73 -1.04
N ASN A 508 5.86 29.14 -0.66
CA ASN A 508 6.74 29.61 0.40
C ASN A 508 8.21 29.51 -0.02
N PRO A 509 8.80 30.57 -0.61
CA PRO A 509 10.22 30.60 -0.91
C PRO A 509 11.08 30.57 0.34
N VAL A 510 12.06 29.68 0.38
CA VAL A 510 13.13 29.71 1.39
C VAL A 510 14.09 30.83 1.00
N THR A 511 14.08 31.94 1.74
CA THR A 511 14.88 33.14 1.45
C THR A 511 16.14 33.27 2.32
N GLY A 512 16.61 32.17 2.93
CA GLY A 512 17.73 32.15 3.88
C GLY A 512 18.71 31.00 3.67
N THR A 513 19.59 30.77 4.66
CA THR A 513 20.55 29.65 4.65
C THR A 513 19.83 28.31 4.61
N LEU A 514 20.17 27.48 3.62
CA LEU A 514 19.65 26.12 3.49
C LEU A 514 20.25 25.23 4.57
N SER A 515 19.40 24.60 5.36
CA SER A 515 19.77 23.77 6.50
C SER A 515 19.29 22.32 6.36
N GLN A 516 18.28 22.07 5.52
CA GLN A 516 17.68 20.74 5.33
C GLN A 516 17.52 20.42 3.83
N PRO A 517 17.64 19.14 3.41
CA PRO A 517 17.56 18.75 2.00
C PRO A 517 16.28 19.19 1.28
N TRP A 518 15.11 19.16 1.93
CA TRP A 518 13.85 19.62 1.32
C TRP A 518 13.79 21.13 1.08
N GLU A 519 14.64 21.92 1.75
CA GLU A 519 14.76 23.36 1.50
C GLU A 519 15.50 23.64 0.18
N HIS A 520 16.34 22.71 -0.29
CA HIS A 520 17.00 22.83 -1.59
C HIS A 520 15.98 22.80 -2.72
N GLU A 521 15.09 21.81 -2.72
CA GLU A 521 14.02 21.70 -3.72
C GLU A 521 13.17 22.99 -3.76
N ALA A 522 12.76 23.51 -2.59
CA ALA A 522 12.02 24.76 -2.51
C ALA A 522 12.84 25.96 -3.00
N TRP A 523 14.14 26.02 -2.69
CA TRP A 523 15.02 27.11 -3.11
C TRP A 523 15.24 27.15 -4.62
N PHE A 524 15.50 25.99 -5.24
CA PHE A 524 15.71 25.88 -6.69
C PHE A 524 14.41 26.01 -7.48
N ALA A 525 13.27 25.57 -6.94
CA ALA A 525 11.96 25.70 -7.62
C ALA A 525 11.57 27.16 -7.90
N HIS A 526 12.05 28.13 -7.10
CA HIS A 526 11.77 29.56 -7.32
C HIS A 526 12.81 30.28 -8.16
N ARG A 527 14.04 29.74 -8.27
CA ARG A 527 15.06 30.38 -9.11
C ARG A 527 14.80 30.04 -10.57
N ARG A 528 14.59 31.08 -11.38
CA ARG A 528 14.74 30.95 -12.83
C ARG A 528 16.21 30.59 -13.11
N VAL A 529 16.47 29.32 -13.38
CA VAL A 529 17.76 28.92 -13.93
C VAL A 529 17.87 29.54 -15.32
N PRO A 530 18.96 30.24 -15.65
CA PRO A 530 19.19 30.71 -17.01
C PRO A 530 19.05 29.53 -17.99
N VAL A 531 18.18 29.68 -18.99
CA VAL A 531 17.88 28.61 -19.96
C VAL A 531 19.15 28.11 -20.65
N ASP A 532 20.15 28.96 -20.81
CA ASP A 532 21.46 28.58 -21.38
C ASP A 532 22.16 27.47 -20.59
N LEU A 533 22.00 27.42 -19.26
CA LEU A 533 22.64 26.41 -18.41
C LEU A 533 21.99 25.03 -18.52
N THR A 534 20.73 24.95 -18.96
CA THR A 534 19.98 23.69 -19.06
C THR A 534 19.67 23.30 -20.50
N ARG A 535 20.00 24.16 -21.47
CA ARG A 535 19.72 23.96 -22.90
C ARG A 535 20.24 22.63 -23.42
N PHE A 536 21.41 22.18 -22.97
CA PHE A 536 22.00 20.91 -23.39
C PHE A 536 21.14 19.69 -23.04
N LEU A 537 20.29 19.77 -22.01
CA LEU A 537 19.33 18.72 -21.64
C LEU A 537 18.04 18.77 -22.46
N LEU A 538 17.74 19.93 -23.06
CA LEU A 538 16.48 20.20 -23.77
C LEU A 538 16.61 20.14 -25.29
N ASN A 539 17.83 20.25 -25.81
CA ASN A 539 18.12 20.19 -27.24
C ASN A 539 17.66 18.87 -27.86
N ALA A 540 17.25 18.94 -29.12
CA ALA A 540 16.87 17.77 -29.91
C ALA A 540 18.13 17.00 -30.37
N GLY A 541 18.59 16.06 -29.54
CA GLY A 541 19.55 15.02 -29.94
C GLY A 541 18.91 13.90 -30.75
N SER A 542 19.70 12.89 -31.13
CA SER A 542 19.17 11.64 -31.70
C SER A 542 18.29 10.93 -30.66
N SER A 543 17.21 10.28 -31.11
CA SER A 543 16.30 9.53 -30.25
C SER A 543 16.29 8.05 -30.63
N ARG A 544 16.24 7.16 -29.63
CA ARG A 544 16.29 5.71 -29.82
C ARG A 544 15.45 4.92 -28.79
N PRO A 545 15.05 3.67 -29.09
CA PRO A 545 14.45 2.78 -28.11
C PRO A 545 15.45 2.33 -27.02
N LEU A 546 14.91 1.82 -25.92
CA LEU A 546 15.66 1.23 -24.80
C LEU A 546 16.28 -0.13 -25.19
N ARG A 547 17.43 -0.44 -24.61
CA ARG A 547 18.18 -1.69 -24.81
C ARG A 547 18.20 -2.54 -23.54
N SER A 548 18.12 -3.84 -23.73
CA SER A 548 18.23 -4.83 -22.65
C SER A 548 19.68 -5.26 -22.44
N GLY A 549 20.04 -5.47 -21.17
CA GLY A 549 21.35 -5.95 -20.74
C GLY A 549 22.44 -4.88 -20.67
N SER A 550 23.52 -5.24 -19.97
CA SER A 550 24.75 -4.47 -19.87
C SER A 550 25.94 -5.42 -19.76
N THR A 551 27.07 -5.04 -20.36
CA THR A 551 28.35 -5.74 -20.20
C THR A 551 29.23 -5.12 -19.09
N GLY A 552 28.81 -3.98 -18.53
CA GLY A 552 29.60 -3.16 -17.62
C GLY A 552 29.40 -3.45 -16.13
N VAL A 553 28.29 -4.10 -15.76
CA VAL A 553 27.88 -4.24 -14.34
C VAL A 553 28.94 -4.95 -13.50
N GLU A 554 29.54 -6.02 -14.02
CA GLU A 554 30.56 -6.79 -13.27
C GLU A 554 31.88 -6.03 -13.12
N ALA A 555 32.25 -5.25 -14.15
CA ALA A 555 33.41 -4.37 -14.10
C ALA A 555 33.19 -3.22 -13.09
N LEU A 556 31.99 -2.64 -13.07
CA LEU A 556 31.60 -1.63 -12.09
C LEU A 556 31.62 -2.18 -10.67
N ARG A 557 31.06 -3.39 -10.46
CA ARG A 557 31.08 -4.09 -9.17
C ARG A 557 32.50 -4.27 -8.64
N SER A 558 33.45 -4.59 -9.54
CA SER A 558 34.87 -4.73 -9.19
C SER A 558 35.57 -3.40 -8.86
N ALA A 559 34.98 -2.27 -9.25
CA ALA A 559 35.51 -0.92 -9.01
C ALA A 559 34.90 -0.23 -7.78
N ILE A 560 34.03 -0.92 -7.05
CA ILE A 560 33.29 -0.40 -5.89
C ILE A 560 33.61 -1.22 -4.65
N THR A 561 33.88 -0.51 -3.56
CA THR A 561 33.99 -1.09 -2.23
C THR A 561 32.66 -0.92 -1.51
N VAL A 562 32.06 -2.03 -1.07
CA VAL A 562 30.82 -2.03 -0.29
C VAL A 562 31.14 -2.28 1.18
N GLU A 563 30.80 -1.32 2.02
CA GLU A 563 30.90 -1.43 3.47
C GLU A 563 29.52 -1.78 4.08
N ASP A 564 29.50 -2.70 5.04
CA ASP A 564 28.29 -3.03 5.80
C ASP A 564 28.11 -2.07 6.98
N LEU A 565 27.00 -1.34 6.98
CA LEU A 565 26.57 -0.39 8.01
C LEU A 565 25.35 -0.91 8.78
N SER A 566 24.98 -2.18 8.63
CA SER A 566 23.75 -2.73 9.23
C SER A 566 23.72 -2.58 10.75
N ALA A 567 24.87 -2.72 11.42
CA ALA A 567 25.01 -2.55 12.87
C ALA A 567 24.82 -1.09 13.34
N GLU A 568 24.96 -0.12 12.44
CA GLU A 568 24.66 1.30 12.70
C GLU A 568 23.18 1.62 12.40
N GLY A 569 22.49 0.69 11.73
CA GLY A 569 21.08 0.77 11.37
C GLY A 569 20.12 0.52 12.54
N PRO A 570 18.83 0.83 12.34
CA PRO A 570 17.83 0.72 13.39
C PRO A 570 17.36 -0.72 13.67
N ASP A 571 17.58 -1.66 12.73
CA ASP A 571 17.28 -3.08 12.88
C ASP A 571 18.16 -3.92 11.94
N GLU A 572 19.36 -4.28 12.40
CA GLU A 572 20.31 -5.10 11.62
C GLU A 572 19.79 -6.49 11.24
N ARG A 573 18.75 -7.00 11.92
CA ARG A 573 18.21 -8.34 11.66
C ARG A 573 17.38 -8.33 10.38
N ARG A 574 16.63 -7.24 10.15
CA ARG A 574 15.74 -7.09 9.00
C ARG A 574 16.33 -6.23 7.90
N TRP A 575 17.08 -5.18 8.24
CA TRP A 575 17.62 -4.24 7.27
C TRP A 575 19.11 -4.42 7.12
N LYS A 576 19.52 -4.66 5.87
CA LYS A 576 20.90 -4.63 5.45
C LYS A 576 21.16 -3.26 4.86
N ILE A 577 22.01 -2.50 5.53
CA ILE A 577 22.35 -1.14 5.17
C ILE A 577 23.81 -1.15 4.80
N VAL A 578 24.12 -0.63 3.63
CA VAL A 578 25.49 -0.64 3.12
C VAL A 578 25.84 0.72 2.54
N ARG A 579 27.15 0.96 2.42
CA ARG A 579 27.69 2.10 1.69
C ARG A 579 28.66 1.64 0.61
N ALA A 580 28.33 1.92 -0.64
CA ALA A 580 29.24 1.84 -1.77
C ALA A 580 30.15 3.06 -1.81
N THR A 581 31.43 2.83 -2.06
CA THR A 581 32.44 3.87 -2.28
C THR A 581 33.30 3.50 -3.48
N SER A 582 33.83 4.50 -4.17
CA SER A 582 34.76 4.28 -5.27
C SER A 582 35.75 5.42 -5.35
N GLU A 583 37.02 5.06 -5.56
CA GLU A 583 38.08 6.01 -5.89
C GLU A 583 38.13 6.33 -7.39
N ARG A 584 37.15 5.90 -8.19
CA ARG A 584 37.12 6.17 -9.65
C ARG A 584 35.92 6.99 -10.08
N LEU A 585 34.87 7.03 -9.24
CA LEU A 585 33.62 7.71 -9.57
C LEU A 585 33.60 9.13 -9.00
N LEU A 586 32.83 9.98 -9.66
CA LEU A 586 32.50 11.34 -9.21
C LEU A 586 31.30 11.24 -8.30
N VAL A 587 31.40 11.78 -7.09
CA VAL A 587 30.32 11.79 -6.11
C VAL A 587 29.88 13.21 -5.83
N VAL A 588 28.62 13.39 -5.46
CA VAL A 588 28.05 14.71 -5.20
C VAL A 588 28.71 15.31 -3.96
N ASP A 589 29.32 16.48 -4.13
CA ASP A 589 29.86 17.31 -3.05
C ASP A 589 28.88 18.48 -2.81
N PHE A 590 28.53 18.79 -1.56
CA PHE A 590 27.57 19.86 -1.28
C PHE A 590 28.31 21.13 -0.86
N GLY A 591 27.86 22.29 -1.38
CA GLY A 591 28.44 23.59 -1.04
C GLY A 591 29.47 24.04 -2.06
N THR A 592 30.69 24.40 -1.64
CA THR A 592 31.78 24.79 -2.54
C THR A 592 32.58 23.57 -2.94
N ALA A 593 32.89 23.41 -4.24
CA ALA A 593 33.64 22.26 -4.74
C ALA A 593 34.98 22.08 -4.01
N SER A 594 35.14 20.98 -3.27
CA SER A 594 36.35 20.68 -2.52
C SER A 594 37.56 20.46 -3.45
N PRO A 595 38.80 20.65 -2.96
CA PRO A 595 40.00 20.31 -3.74
C PRO A 595 40.01 18.85 -4.23
N ALA A 596 39.50 17.93 -3.40
CA ALA A 596 39.39 16.52 -3.76
C ALA A 596 38.39 16.30 -4.92
N PHE A 597 37.24 16.96 -4.87
CA PHE A 597 36.26 16.92 -5.96
C PHE A 597 36.86 17.47 -7.26
N ARG A 598 37.55 18.61 -7.22
CA ARG A 598 38.18 19.23 -8.40
C ARG A 598 39.22 18.32 -9.03
N SER A 599 40.10 17.72 -8.22
CA SER A 599 41.10 16.76 -8.70
C SER A 599 40.42 15.59 -9.41
N ARG A 600 39.37 15.03 -8.80
CA ARG A 600 38.63 13.92 -9.39
C ARG A 600 37.91 14.31 -10.68
N ALA A 601 37.31 15.51 -10.72
CA ALA A 601 36.63 16.02 -11.90
C ALA A 601 37.61 16.21 -13.06
N ALA A 602 38.80 16.74 -12.80
CA ALA A 602 39.86 16.87 -13.79
C ALA A 602 40.35 15.50 -14.32
N GLU A 603 40.44 14.48 -13.46
CA GLU A 603 40.79 13.11 -13.88
C GLU A 603 39.72 12.46 -14.76
N VAL A 604 38.43 12.70 -14.45
CA VAL A 604 37.31 12.04 -15.14
C VAL A 604 36.87 12.77 -16.41
N LEU A 605 36.94 14.10 -16.44
CA LEU A 605 36.44 14.94 -17.53
C LEU A 605 37.54 15.69 -18.29
N GLY A 606 38.78 15.63 -17.82
CA GLY A 606 39.92 16.35 -18.38
C GLY A 606 40.21 17.67 -17.65
N PRO A 607 41.49 18.09 -17.59
CA PRO A 607 41.92 19.24 -16.80
C PRO A 607 41.52 20.60 -17.38
N GLU A 608 41.06 20.64 -18.64
CA GLU A 608 40.65 21.88 -19.32
C GLU A 608 39.24 22.32 -18.96
N LEU A 609 38.45 21.45 -18.31
CA LEU A 609 37.08 21.76 -17.94
C LEU A 609 37.05 22.70 -16.71
N ASP A 610 36.53 23.91 -16.90
CA ASP A 610 36.24 24.83 -15.79
C ASP A 610 35.03 24.34 -14.98
N VAL A 611 35.33 23.55 -13.94
CA VAL A 611 34.34 23.02 -12.99
C VAL A 611 33.65 24.14 -12.22
N ASP A 612 34.34 25.25 -11.92
CA ASP A 612 33.78 26.35 -11.12
C ASP A 612 32.74 27.14 -11.88
N ALA A 613 32.97 27.40 -13.17
CA ALA A 613 31.99 28.08 -14.02
C ALA A 613 30.66 27.30 -14.13
N ARG A 614 30.69 25.98 -13.89
CA ARG A 614 29.55 25.07 -14.03
C ARG A 614 28.99 24.61 -12.68
N TRP A 615 29.53 25.17 -11.58
CA TRP A 615 29.16 24.93 -10.19
C TRP A 615 28.48 26.18 -9.60
N PRO A 616 27.39 26.07 -8.83
CA PRO A 616 26.75 24.85 -8.33
C PRO A 616 25.79 24.21 -9.34
N HIS A 617 25.69 22.88 -9.30
CA HIS A 617 24.60 22.15 -9.95
C HIS A 617 23.24 22.62 -9.38
N PRO A 618 22.20 22.84 -10.20
CA PRO A 618 20.84 23.00 -9.71
C PRO A 618 20.37 21.65 -9.16
N LEU A 619 20.57 21.42 -7.87
CA LEU A 619 20.02 20.25 -7.19
C LEU A 619 18.56 20.57 -6.85
N GLY A 620 17.68 20.37 -7.83
CA GLY A 620 16.22 20.47 -7.68
C GLY A 620 15.60 19.11 -7.53
#